data_AF-A0A2V9ETN0-F1
#
_entry.id   AF-A0A2V9ETN0-F1
#
_cell.length_a   1.000
_cell.length_b   1.000
_cell.length_c   1.000
_cell.angle_alpha   90.00
_cell.angle_beta   90.00
_cell.angle_gamma   90.00
#
_symmetry.space_group_name_H-M   'P 1'
#
loop_
_entity.id
_entity.type
_entity.pdbx_description
1 polymer ?
#
loop_
_entity_poly.entity_id
_entity_poly.type
_entity_poly.pdbx_seq_one_letter_code
_entity_poly.pdbx_strand_id
1 'polypeptide(L)' 'GNLFEARAKIGAWKEEYNEERPHSSLGYLAPREFARRVAALRSPTAPCAPQLAGLVEAEIMSSEDFGVV' A
#
# COMPACT_ATOMS: atom_id res chain seq x y z
N GLY A 1 32.72 -9.92 -4.21
CA GLY A 1 31.29 -9.57 -4.35
C GLY A 1 30.74 -10.31 -5.55
N ASN A 2 29.69 -11.09 -5.36
CA ASN A 2 29.11 -11.94 -6.40
C ASN A 2 27.88 -11.23 -7.01
N LEU A 3 27.80 -11.13 -8.35
CA LEU A 3 26.65 -10.54 -9.06
C LEU A 3 25.34 -11.26 -8.72
N PHE A 4 25.40 -12.57 -8.46
CA PHE A 4 24.24 -13.37 -8.08
C PHE A 4 23.65 -12.88 -6.75
N GLU A 5 24.49 -12.67 -5.73
CA GLU A 5 24.06 -12.19 -4.41
C GLU A 5 23.46 -10.78 -4.49
N ALA A 6 24.07 -9.90 -5.29
CA ALA A 6 23.56 -8.55 -5.49
C ALA A 6 22.16 -8.57 -6.14
N ARG A 7 21.96 -9.39 -7.18
CA ARG A 7 20.65 -9.55 -7.83
C ARG A 7 19.60 -10.14 -6.89
N ALA A 8 19.98 -11.13 -6.08
CA ALA A 8 19.09 -11.74 -5.10
C ALA A 8 18.63 -10.72 -4.06
N LYS A 9 19.56 -9.92 -3.50
CA LYS A 9 19.22 -8.88 -2.52
C LYS A 9 18.32 -7.80 -3.10
N ILE A 10 18.59 -7.34 -4.32
CA ILE A 10 17.75 -6.35 -5.01
C ILE A 10 16.35 -6.93 -5.28
N GLY A 11 16.27 -8.20 -5.69
CA GLY A 11 15.01 -8.90 -5.90
C GLY A 11 14.16 -8.94 -4.64
N ALA A 12 14.74 -9.39 -3.53
CA ALA A 12 14.07 -9.43 -2.23
C ALA A 12 13.60 -8.05 -1.78
N TRP A 13 14.45 -7.02 -1.91
CA TRP A 13 14.07 -5.63 -1.58
C TRP A 13 12.91 -5.12 -2.42
N LYS A 14 12.90 -5.44 -3.72
CA LYS A 14 11.83 -5.03 -4.63
C LYS A 14 10.51 -5.68 -4.25
N GLU A 15 10.52 -6.94 -3.84
CA GLU A 15 9.32 -7.66 -3.40
C GLU A 15 8.75 -7.02 -2.14
N GLU A 16 9.56 -6.88 -1.08
CA GLU A 16 9.16 -6.25 0.18
C GLU A 16 8.59 -4.83 -0.03
N TYR A 17 9.26 -4.02 -0.85
CA TYR A 17 8.79 -2.66 -1.14
C TYR A 17 7.42 -2.64 -1.84
N ASN A 18 7.18 -3.56 -2.76
CA ASN A 18 5.95 -3.56 -3.55
C ASN A 18 4.77 -4.23 -2.83
N GLU A 19 5.06 -5.18 -1.93
CA GLU A 19 4.02 -5.98 -1.27
C GLU A 19 3.69 -5.50 0.14
N GLU A 20 4.68 -5.03 0.90
CA GLU A 20 4.51 -4.88 2.36
C GLU A 20 4.55 -3.42 2.82
N ARG A 21 5.27 -2.55 2.12
CA ARG A 21 5.52 -1.20 2.62
C ARG A 21 4.39 -0.22 2.25
N PRO A 22 3.76 0.46 3.21
CA PRO A 22 2.77 1.49 2.95
C PRO A 22 3.45 2.81 2.49
N HIS A 23 2.87 3.47 1.48
CA HIS A 23 3.42 4.71 0.92
C HIS A 23 2.41 5.86 1.05
N SER A 24 2.84 6.99 1.60
CA SER A 24 1.99 8.17 1.81
C SER A 24 1.40 8.73 0.51
N SER A 25 2.15 8.72 -0.59
CA SER A 25 1.66 9.11 -1.93
C SER A 25 0.55 8.19 -2.48
N LEU A 26 0.44 6.97 -1.95
CA LEU A 26 -0.59 5.99 -2.30
C LEU A 26 -1.69 5.89 -1.23
N GLY A 27 -1.76 6.85 -0.31
CA GLY A 27 -2.71 6.83 0.81
C GLY A 27 -2.40 5.75 1.84
N TYR A 28 -1.11 5.55 2.14
CA TYR A 28 -0.60 4.50 3.05
C TYR A 28 -0.91 3.07 2.59
N LEU A 29 -1.07 2.85 1.29
CA LEU A 29 -1.19 1.52 0.70
C LEU A 29 0.16 1.03 0.16
N ALA A 30 0.32 -0.29 0.14
CA ALA A 30 1.39 -0.91 -0.63
C ALA A 30 1.13 -0.77 -2.14
N PRO A 31 2.18 -0.68 -2.97
CA PRO A 31 2.04 -0.47 -4.41
C PRO A 31 1.18 -1.53 -5.10
N ARG A 32 1.28 -2.79 -4.67
CA ARG A 32 0.48 -3.89 -5.22
C ARG A 32 -1.01 -3.72 -4.92
N GLU A 33 -1.36 -3.32 -3.72
CA GLU A 33 -2.74 -3.11 -3.24
C GLU A 33 -3.38 -1.93 -3.97
N PHE A 34 -2.62 -0.85 -4.16
CA PHE A 34 -3.03 0.26 -5.01
C PHE A 34 -3.29 -0.20 -6.45
N ALA A 35 -2.37 -0.96 -7.06
CA ALA A 35 -2.53 -1.46 -8.42
C ALA A 35 -3.79 -2.33 -8.59
N ARG A 36 -4.09 -3.20 -7.60
CA ARG A 36 -5.33 -4.01 -7.59
C ARG A 36 -6.58 -3.15 -7.58
N ARG A 37 -6.62 -2.09 -6.77
CA ARG A 37 -7.76 -1.15 -6.71
C ARG A 37 -7.95 -0.41 -8.03
N VAL A 38 -6.86 0.10 -8.63
CA VAL A 38 -6.91 0.78 -9.93
C VAL A 38 -7.29 -0.19 -11.05
N ALA A 39 -6.89 -1.46 -10.99
CA ALA A 39 -7.31 -2.47 -11.96
C ALA A 39 -8.82 -2.77 -11.85
N ALA A 40 -9.37 -2.85 -10.63
CA ALA A 40 -10.80 -3.05 -10.41
C ALA A 40 -11.65 -1.91 -11.00
N LEU A 41 -11.18 -0.66 -10.90
CA LEU A 41 -11.81 0.52 -11.50
C LEU A 41 -11.80 0.52 -13.04
N ARG A 42 -10.94 -0.29 -13.66
CA ARG A 42 -10.85 -0.42 -15.12
C ARG A 42 -11.70 -1.57 -15.70
N SER A 43 -12.43 -2.30 -14.85
CA SER A 43 -13.36 -3.35 -15.29
C SER A 43 -14.56 -2.75 -16.06
N PRO A 44 -15.11 -3.42 -17.08
CA PRO A 44 -16.33 -2.99 -17.76
C PRO A 44 -17.55 -2.83 -16.83
N THR A 45 -17.53 -3.53 -15.69
CA THR A 45 -18.56 -3.46 -14.64
C THR A 45 -18.13 -2.56 -13.48
N ALA A 46 -17.04 -1.80 -13.63
CA ALA A 46 -16.60 -0.88 -12.59
C ALA A 46 -17.70 0.17 -12.32
N PRO A 47 -17.99 0.48 -11.05
CA PRO A 47 -18.93 1.54 -10.74
C PRO A 47 -18.40 2.87 -11.32
N CYS A 48 -19.30 3.67 -11.89
CA CYS A 48 -18.95 4.99 -12.45
C CYS A 48 -18.51 6.01 -11.38
N ALA A 49 -18.70 5.69 -10.10
CA ALA A 49 -18.25 6.49 -8.97
C ALA A 49 -16.94 5.93 -8.38
N PRO A 50 -15.89 6.75 -8.18
CA PRO A 50 -14.64 6.28 -7.63
C PRO A 50 -14.83 5.89 -6.15
N GLN A 51 -14.57 4.63 -5.79
CA GLN A 51 -14.56 4.18 -4.37
C GLN A 51 -13.40 4.77 -3.54
N LEU A 52 -12.55 5.62 -4.13
CA LEU A 52 -11.37 6.21 -3.48
C LEU A 52 -11.71 7.34 -2.48
N ALA A 53 -12.98 7.73 -2.36
CA ALA A 53 -13.42 8.80 -1.46
C ALA A 53 -13.56 8.40 0.03
N GLY A 54 -13.40 7.11 0.37
CA GLY A 54 -13.82 6.58 1.68
C GLY A 54 -12.73 6.23 2.72
N LEU A 55 -11.46 6.61 2.55
CA LEU A 55 -10.36 6.12 3.39
C LEU A 55 -9.56 7.19 4.15
N VAL A 56 -10.10 8.40 4.33
CA VAL A 56 -9.43 9.45 5.14
C VAL A 56 -9.71 9.37 6.65
N GLU A 57 -10.58 8.50 7.16
CA GLU A 57 -11.03 8.59 8.57
C GLU A 57 -10.82 7.34 9.45
N ALA A 58 -10.27 6.22 8.96
CA ALA A 58 -10.37 4.96 9.70
C ALA A 58 -9.18 4.60 10.64
N GLU A 59 -8.04 5.30 10.63
CA GLU A 59 -6.87 4.89 11.42
C GLU A 59 -6.28 5.99 12.33
N ILE A 60 -6.87 7.19 12.40
CA ILE A 60 -6.42 8.25 13.34
C ILE A 60 -7.23 8.24 14.66
N MET A 61 -8.22 7.35 14.82
CA MET A 61 -9.09 7.31 16.01
C MET A 61 -8.96 6.05 16.89
N SER A 62 -7.78 5.40 16.95
CA SER A 62 -7.62 4.20 17.80
C SER A 62 -6.36 4.15 18.67
N SER A 63 -5.58 5.24 18.82
CA SER A 63 -4.38 5.18 19.67
C SER A 63 -4.09 6.45 20.47
N GLU A 64 -5.07 6.93 21.24
CA GLU A 64 -4.80 7.75 22.42
C GLU A 64 -5.50 7.17 23.65
N ASP A 65 -5.06 5.98 24.06
CA ASP A 65 -5.24 5.49 25.43
C ASP A 65 -3.85 5.14 25.97
N PHE A 66 -3.15 6.16 26.46
CA PHE A 66 -2.01 5.99 27.36
C PHE A 66 -1.94 7.19 28.30
N GLY A 67 -2.63 7.08 29.42
CA GLY A 67 -2.42 7.98 30.55
C GLY A 67 -1.02 7.79 31.12
N VAL A 68 -0.33 8.90 31.42
CA VAL A 68 0.73 8.99 32.42
C VAL A 68 0.72 10.43 32.99
N VAL A 69 0.30 10.48 34.27
CA VAL A 69 0.62 11.41 35.39
C VAL A 69 0.37 12.91 35.19
#